data_AF-A0A251TKL0-F1
#
_entry.id   AF-A0A251TKL0-F1
#
_cell.length_a   1.000
_cell.length_b   1.000
_cell.length_c   1.000
_cell.angle_alpha   90.00
_cell.angle_beta   90.00
_cell.angle_gamma   90.00
#
_symmetry.space_group_name_H-M   'P 1'
#
loop_
_entity.id
_entity.type
_entity.pdbx_description
1 polymer ?
#
loop_
_entity_poly.entity_id
_entity_poly.type
_entity_poly.pdbx_seq_one_letter_code
_entity_poly.pdbx_strand_id
1 'polypeptide(L)'
;MIENWSKITDFMSNFCKEIETLSQLRNPNLVPLIGYCYHKSEVILVYEYMANRSLRSHLYETQNRDRLTWKQRLNICIDAAQGLDFLQTGGVHIILHNNVNPGNILVATNGLERFRITV
;
A
#
# COMPACT_ATOMS: atom_id res chain seq x y z
N MET A 1 -35.53 8.02 -7.06
CA MET A 1 -34.59 7.10 -7.74
C MET A 1 -33.38 7.81 -8.41
N ILE A 2 -33.17 9.12 -8.19
CA ILE A 2 -32.10 9.92 -8.87
C ILE A 2 -30.91 10.23 -7.92
N GLU A 3 -31.07 10.11 -6.61
CA GLU A 3 -30.04 10.46 -5.60
C GLU A 3 -28.84 9.50 -5.52
N ASN A 4 -28.93 8.31 -6.11
CA ASN A 4 -27.84 7.32 -6.05
C ASN A 4 -26.80 7.52 -7.16
N TRP A 5 -27.20 8.07 -8.31
CA TRP A 5 -26.28 8.21 -9.45
C TRP A 5 -25.27 9.34 -9.22
N SER A 6 -25.69 10.48 -8.65
CA SER A 6 -24.75 11.56 -8.30
C SER A 6 -23.72 11.09 -7.28
N LYS A 7 -24.13 10.36 -6.24
CA LYS A 7 -23.22 9.79 -5.23
C LYS A 7 -22.22 8.80 -5.82
N ILE A 8 -22.64 7.96 -6.77
CA ILE A 8 -21.75 7.02 -7.46
C ILE A 8 -20.75 7.79 -8.33
N THR A 9 -21.19 8.81 -9.07
CA THR A 9 -20.30 9.65 -9.89
C THR A 9 -19.30 10.41 -9.03
N ASP A 10 -19.73 10.96 -7.89
CA ASP A 10 -18.87 11.69 -6.95
C ASP A 10 -17.86 10.75 -6.27
N PHE A 11 -18.28 9.54 -5.89
CA PHE A 11 -17.39 8.52 -5.36
C PHE A 11 -16.29 8.15 -6.38
N MET A 12 -16.67 7.88 -7.62
CA MET A 12 -15.71 7.52 -8.67
C MET A 12 -14.75 8.67 -9.00
N SER A 13 -15.25 9.91 -9.01
CA SER A 13 -14.44 11.11 -9.21
C SER A 13 -13.40 11.28 -8.09
N ASN A 14 -13.83 11.10 -6.84
CA ASN A 14 -12.93 11.20 -5.68
C ASN A 14 -11.90 10.06 -5.68
N PHE A 15 -12.32 8.84 -6.00
CA PHE A 15 -11.44 7.68 -6.06
C PHE A 15 -10.35 7.81 -7.14
N CYS A 16 -10.71 8.27 -8.35
CA CYS A 16 -9.73 8.52 -9.41
C CYS A 16 -8.73 9.62 -9.02
N LYS A 17 -9.17 10.69 -8.34
CA LYS A 17 -8.27 11.74 -7.83
C LYS A 17 -7.31 11.22 -6.75
N GLU A 18 -7.80 10.35 -5.88
CA GLU A 18 -6.97 9.72 -4.84
C GLU A 18 -5.90 8.82 -5.47
N ILE A 19 -6.27 8.02 -6.47
CA ILE A 19 -5.34 7.18 -7.23
C ILE A 19 -4.33 8.02 -8.02
N GLU A 20 -4.78 9.10 -8.68
CA GLU A 20 -3.89 10.00 -9.40
C GLU A 20 -2.88 10.64 -8.45
N THR A 21 -3.32 11.11 -7.28
CA THR A 21 -2.44 11.61 -6.22
C THR A 21 -1.45 10.52 -5.77
N LEU A 22 -1.95 9.31 -5.48
CA LEU A 22 -1.13 8.18 -5.05
C LEU A 22 -0.08 7.80 -6.10
N SER A 23 -0.39 7.88 -7.39
CA SER A 23 0.53 7.56 -8.48
C SER A 23 1.74 8.49 -8.57
N GLN A 24 1.61 9.71 -8.02
CA GLN A 24 2.68 10.71 -7.96
C GLN A 24 3.53 10.58 -6.69
N LEU A 25 3.04 9.89 -5.67
CA LEU A 25 3.75 9.72 -4.41
C LEU A 25 4.95 8.80 -4.57
N ARG A 26 6.09 9.22 -4.01
CA ARG A 26 7.32 8.42 -3.93
C ARG A 26 7.84 8.50 -2.51
N ASN A 27 7.79 7.37 -1.80
CA ASN A 27 8.29 7.25 -0.43
C ASN A 27 9.02 5.90 -0.27
N PRO A 28 10.14 5.84 0.46
CA PRO A 28 10.87 4.59 0.71
C PRO A 28 10.03 3.45 1.31
N ASN A 29 8.99 3.80 2.08
CA ASN A 29 8.10 2.89 2.80
C ASN A 29 6.75 2.64 2.08
N LEU A 30 6.60 3.11 0.84
CA LEU A 30 5.45 2.80 -0.01
C LEU A 30 5.89 2.00 -1.24
N VAL A 31 5.05 1.07 -1.67
CA VAL A 31 5.22 0.42 -2.98
C VAL A 31 4.79 1.41 -4.05
N PRO A 32 5.66 1.77 -5.01
CA PRO A 32 5.30 2.71 -6.06
C PRO A 32 4.15 2.18 -6.91
N LEU A 33 3.09 2.99 -7.01
CA LEU A 33 2.04 2.78 -8.00
C LEU A 33 2.56 3.26 -9.35
N ILE A 34 2.66 2.35 -10.31
CA ILE A 34 3.08 2.63 -11.69
C ILE A 34 1.94 3.29 -12.45
N GLY A 35 0.70 2.86 -12.21
CA GLY A 35 -0.48 3.43 -12.83
C GLY A 35 -1.76 2.68 -12.47
N TYR A 36 -2.85 3.05 -13.13
CA TYR A 36 -4.15 2.43 -12.94
C TYR A 36 -4.88 2.27 -14.29
N CYS A 37 -5.86 1.38 -14.30
CA CYS A 37 -6.80 1.24 -15.40
C CYS A 37 -8.22 1.29 -14.84
N TYR A 38 -9.07 2.09 -15.48
CA TYR A 38 -10.52 2.05 -15.26
C TYR A 38 -11.19 1.53 -16.52
N HIS A 39 -11.80 0.35 -16.44
CA HIS A 39 -12.50 -0.25 -17.58
C HIS A 39 -13.71 -1.04 -17.10
N LYS A 40 -14.87 -0.85 -17.76
CA LYS A 40 -16.11 -1.58 -17.45
C LYS A 40 -16.50 -1.56 -15.96
N SER A 41 -16.36 -0.42 -15.31
CA SER A 41 -16.63 -0.23 -13.87
C SER A 41 -15.69 -1.00 -12.92
N GLU A 42 -14.57 -1.52 -13.43
CA GLU A 42 -13.51 -2.11 -12.63
C GLU A 42 -12.31 -1.18 -12.56
N VAL A 43 -11.68 -1.12 -11.40
CA VAL A 43 -10.43 -0.39 -11.20
C VAL A 43 -9.31 -1.38 -10.93
N ILE A 44 -8.26 -1.30 -11.75
CA ILE A 44 -7.07 -2.12 -11.65
C ILE A 44 -5.91 -1.20 -11.29
N LEU A 45 -5.18 -1.55 -10.23
CA LEU A 45 -3.99 -0.83 -9.79
C LEU A 45 -2.74 -1.64 -10.16
N VAL A 46 -1.74 -0.97 -10.74
CA VAL A 46 -0.49 -1.59 -11.19
C VAL A 46 0.65 -1.07 -10.34
N TYR A 47 1.22 -1.94 -9.52
CA TYR A 47 2.30 -1.63 -8.59
C TYR A 47 3.66 -2.17 -9.10
N GLU A 48 4.74 -1.56 -8.62
CA GLU A 48 6.08 -2.15 -8.74
C GLU A 48 6.10 -3.52 -8.05
N TYR A 49 6.64 -4.53 -8.75
CA TYR A 49 6.72 -5.88 -8.22
C TYR A 49 7.76 -5.99 -7.11
N MET A 50 7.34 -6.49 -5.95
CA MET A 50 8.23 -6.81 -4.83
C MET A 50 8.54 -8.31 -4.87
N ALA A 51 9.79 -8.68 -5.14
CA ALA A 51 10.17 -10.09 -5.32
C ALA A 51 10.22 -10.90 -4.01
N ASN A 52 10.31 -10.24 -2.86
CA ASN A 52 10.22 -10.91 -1.58
C ASN A 52 8.77 -11.06 -1.14
N ARG A 53 8.53 -12.02 -0.24
CA ARG A 53 7.18 -12.38 0.23
C ARG A 53 6.61 -11.31 1.16
N SER A 54 5.29 -11.36 1.38
CA SER A 54 4.62 -10.49 2.36
C SER A 54 5.08 -10.79 3.79
N LEU A 55 4.87 -9.83 4.69
CA LEU A 55 5.10 -10.02 6.11
C LEU A 55 4.30 -11.23 6.65
N ARG A 56 3.07 -11.46 6.14
CA ARG A 56 2.26 -12.63 6.48
C ARG A 56 3.03 -13.94 6.25
N SER A 57 3.68 -14.09 5.09
CA SER A 57 4.45 -15.30 4.78
C SER A 57 5.63 -15.48 5.74
N HIS A 58 6.34 -14.40 6.08
CA HIS A 58 7.45 -14.43 7.05
C HIS A 58 7.00 -14.69 8.50
N LEU A 59 5.75 -14.41 8.83
CA LEU A 59 5.19 -14.65 10.16
C LEU A 59 4.64 -16.07 10.33
N TYR A 60 3.97 -16.60 9.31
CA TYR A 60 3.14 -17.80 9.45
C TYR A 60 3.54 -18.97 8.55
N GLU A 61 4.29 -18.75 7.47
CA GLU A 61 4.52 -19.78 6.42
C GLU A 61 5.98 -20.24 6.33
N THR A 62 6.90 -19.60 7.04
CA THR A 62 8.33 -19.95 7.04
C THR A 62 8.73 -20.96 8.12
N GLN A 63 9.51 -21.96 7.72
CA GLN A 63 10.26 -22.82 8.65
C GLN A 63 11.39 -22.02 9.32
N ASN A 64 11.91 -22.50 10.46
CA ASN A 64 12.74 -21.76 11.43
C ASN A 64 13.92 -20.92 10.87
N ARG A 65 14.42 -21.17 9.66
CA ARG A 65 15.57 -20.46 9.06
C ARG A 65 15.24 -19.07 8.51
N ASP A 66 13.97 -18.77 8.22
CA ASP A 66 13.55 -17.51 7.58
C ASP A 66 12.68 -16.61 8.51
N ARG A 67 12.68 -16.91 9.81
CA ARG A 67 11.89 -16.16 10.80
C ARG A 67 12.52 -14.80 11.10
N LEU A 68 11.68 -13.77 11.10
CA LEU A 68 12.08 -12.41 11.48
C LEU A 68 12.47 -12.34 12.96
N THR A 69 13.66 -11.81 13.22
CA THR A 69 14.13 -11.43 14.56
C THR A 69 13.26 -10.32 15.15
N TRP A 70 13.30 -10.13 16.47
CA TRP A 70 12.60 -9.03 17.12
C TRP A 70 13.01 -7.65 16.61
N LYS A 71 14.31 -7.45 16.36
CA LYS A 71 14.83 -6.20 15.80
C LYS A 71 14.22 -5.92 14.42
N GLN A 72 14.14 -6.92 13.55
CA GLN A 72 13.50 -6.77 12.24
C GLN A 72 12.01 -6.44 12.37
N ARG A 73 11.29 -7.10 13.28
CA ARG A 73 9.86 -6.82 13.53
C ARG A 73 9.63 -5.37 13.99
N LEU A 74 10.50 -4.84 14.85
CA LEU A 74 10.40 -3.45 15.28
C LEU A 74 10.66 -2.49 14.12
N ASN A 75 11.69 -2.74 13.31
CA ASN A 75 11.95 -1.93 12.11
C ASN A 75 10.77 -1.95 11.13
N ILE A 76 10.14 -3.12 10.93
CA ILE A 76 8.92 -3.26 10.12
C ILE A 76 7.81 -2.33 10.62
N CYS A 77 7.55 -2.32 11.93
CA CYS A 77 6.52 -1.47 12.50
C CYS A 77 6.83 0.02 12.33
N ILE A 78 8.10 0.41 12.45
CA ILE A 78 8.56 1.79 12.25
C ILE A 78 8.37 2.19 10.78
N ASP A 79 8.84 1.37 9.84
CA ASP A 79 8.68 1.58 8.41
C ASP A 79 7.19 1.71 8.03
N ALA A 80 6.35 0.82 8.57
CA ALA A 80 4.92 0.84 8.34
C ALA A 80 4.27 2.12 8.87
N ALA A 81 4.63 2.55 10.08
CA ALA A 81 4.14 3.79 10.66
C ALA A 81 4.57 5.01 9.83
N GLN A 82 5.81 5.05 9.34
CA GLN A 82 6.32 6.12 8.48
C GLN A 82 5.60 6.17 7.13
N GLY A 83 5.32 5.01 6.51
CA GLY A 83 4.54 4.94 5.28
C GLY A 83 3.10 5.46 5.47
N LEU A 84 2.46 5.10 6.59
CA LEU A 84 1.11 5.56 6.93
C LEU A 84 1.07 7.07 7.23
N ASP A 85 2.03 7.56 8.01
CA ASP A 85 2.16 8.99 8.31
C ASP A 85 2.32 9.79 7.02
N PHE A 86 3.15 9.32 6.09
CA PHE A 86 3.34 9.97 4.79
C PHE A 86 2.05 10.01 3.95
N LEU A 87 1.22 8.96 3.95
CA LEU A 87 -0.07 8.96 3.25
C LEU A 87 -1.07 9.95 3.85
N GLN A 88 -1.00 10.16 5.16
CA GLN A 88 -1.91 11.03 5.89
C GLN A 88 -1.48 12.50 5.87
N THR A 89 -0.18 12.78 5.77
CA THR A 89 0.38 14.13 5.93
C THR A 89 1.09 14.68 4.68
N GLY A 90 1.42 13.82 3.71
CA GLY A 90 2.34 14.15 2.61
C GLY A 90 1.71 14.77 1.35
N GLY A 91 0.38 14.96 1.29
CA GLY A 91 -0.32 15.40 0.08
C GLY A 91 -1.41 16.45 0.30
N VAL A 92 -1.96 16.98 -0.80
CA VAL A 92 -3.11 17.92 -0.80
C VAL A 92 -4.40 17.25 -0.31
N HIS A 93 -4.47 15.93 -0.43
CA HIS A 93 -5.57 15.09 0.04
C HIS A 93 -5.02 13.97 0.93
N ILE A 94 -5.73 13.70 2.03
CA ILE A 94 -5.46 12.59 2.93
C ILE A 94 -5.79 11.29 2.20
N ILE A 95 -4.81 10.41 2.03
CA ILE A 95 -5.03 9.08 1.46
C ILE A 95 -5.26 8.10 2.60
N LEU A 96 -6.44 7.47 2.62
CA LEU A 96 -6.79 6.48 3.63
C LEU A 96 -6.53 5.08 3.08
N HIS A 97 -5.48 4.42 3.57
CA HIS A 97 -5.14 3.06 3.13
C HIS A 97 -6.28 2.05 3.37
N ASN A 98 -7.02 2.17 4.48
CA ASN A 98 -8.20 1.34 4.82
C ASN A 98 -8.00 -0.18 4.86
N ASN A 99 -6.80 -0.71 4.56
CA ASN A 99 -6.54 -2.14 4.50
C ASN A 99 -5.13 -2.50 5.01
N VAL A 100 -4.73 -1.92 6.14
CA VAL A 100 -3.44 -2.22 6.77
C VAL A 100 -3.50 -3.62 7.39
N ASN A 101 -2.80 -4.59 6.78
CA ASN A 101 -2.67 -5.94 7.32
C ASN A 101 -1.33 -6.57 6.89
N PRO A 102 -0.87 -7.66 7.54
CA PRO A 102 0.42 -8.28 7.23
C PRO A 102 0.59 -8.79 5.79
N GLY A 103 -0.49 -9.01 5.05
CA GLY A 103 -0.45 -9.37 3.63
C GLY A 103 -0.08 -8.19 2.71
N ASN A 104 -0.40 -6.96 3.13
CA ASN A 104 -0.17 -5.72 2.38
C ASN A 104 1.14 -5.00 2.77
N ILE A 105 1.92 -5.63 3.64
CA ILE A 105 3.28 -5.19 3.99
C ILE A 105 4.25 -6.10 3.25
N LEU A 106 4.93 -5.55 2.25
CA LEU A 106 5.86 -6.26 1.39
C LEU A 106 7.31 -5.99 1.80
N VAL A 107 8.14 -7.02 1.70
CA VAL A 107 9.58 -6.92 1.99
C VAL A 107 10.29 -6.39 0.74
N ALA A 108 11.15 -5.38 0.87
CA ALA A 108 11.93 -4.88 -0.27
C ALA A 108 13.10 -5.81 -0.62
N THR A 109 13.53 -5.81 -1.88
CA THR A 109 14.54 -6.72 -2.46
C THR A 109 15.97 -6.48 -1.97
N ASN A 110 16.25 -5.32 -1.40
CA ASN A 110 17.58 -4.85 -1.00
C ASN A 110 18.02 -5.31 0.41
N GLY A 111 17.59 -6.50 0.83
CA GLY A 111 17.84 -7.05 2.16
C GLY A 111 16.65 -6.81 3.10
N LEU A 112 16.52 -7.67 4.11
CA LEU A 112 15.40 -7.73 5.08
C LEU A 112 15.28 -6.48 6.00
N GLU A 113 15.78 -5.33 5.57
CA GLU A 113 15.94 -4.12 6.37
C GLU A 113 14.89 -3.06 6.07
N ARG A 114 14.11 -3.18 4.98
CA ARG A 114 13.07 -2.21 4.65
C ARG A 114 11.78 -2.86 4.16
N PHE A 115 10.67 -2.35 4.67
CA PHE A 115 9.33 -2.79 4.32
C PHE A 115 8.54 -1.68 3.67
N ARG A 116 7.65 -2.08 2.76
CA ARG A 116 6.81 -1.19 1.98
C ARG A 116 5.36 -1.60 2.12
N ILE A 117 4.51 -0.60 2.31
CA ILE A 117 3.07 -0.78 2.35
C ILE A 117 2.51 -0.62 0.93
N THR A 118 1.64 -1.53 0.52
CA THR A 118 0.73 -1.33 -0.62
C THR A 118 -0.53 -0.65 -0.12
N VAL A 119 -0.98 0.42 -0.77
CA VAL A 119 -2.26 1.08 -0.47
C VAL A 119 -3.43 0.26 -1.00
#